data_AF-A0AA43FI37-F1
#
_entry.id   AF-A0AA43FI37-F1
#
_cell.length_a   1.000
_cell.length_b   1.000
_cell.length_c   1.000
_cell.angle_alpha   90.00
_cell.angle_beta   90.00
_cell.angle_gamma   90.00
#
_symmetry.space_group_name_H-M   'P 1'
#
loop_
_entity.id
_entity.type
_entity.pdbx_description
1 polymer ?
#
loop_
_entity_poly.entity_id
_entity_poly.type
_entity_poly.pdbx_seq_one_letter_code
_entity_poly.pdbx_strand_id
1 'polypeptide(L)' 'YGYYWWIRPDYNAFAALGHGGQILYVMPDQDLLMVITANPYTHQDLVAVSIDDAEKLVQMIVNSIRN' A
#
# COMPACT_ATOMS: atom_id res chain seq x y z
N TYR A 1 -11.27 -9.32 -2.39
CA TYR A 1 -11.45 -8.19 -3.33
C TYR A 1 -12.93 -7.88 -3.43
N GLY A 2 -13.33 -6.61 -3.42
CA GLY A 2 -14.73 -6.19 -3.56
C GLY A 2 -14.85 -4.66 -3.66
N TYR A 3 -15.85 -4.15 -4.39
CA TYR A 3 -16.07 -2.71 -4.60
C TYR A 3 -14.83 -1.92 -5.08
N TYR A 4 -13.98 -2.53 -5.93
CA TYR A 4 -12.70 -1.98 -6.38
C TYR A 4 -11.58 -1.89 -5.34
N TRP A 5 -11.72 -2.59 -4.21
CA TRP A 5 -10.71 -2.67 -3.16
C TRP A 5 -10.13 -4.07 -3.01
N TRP A 6 -8.81 -4.13 -2.86
CA TRP A 6 -8.11 -5.30 -2.36
C TRP A 6 -8.36 -5.40 -0.85
N ILE A 7 -8.73 -6.58 -0.39
CA ILE A 7 -8.87 -6.85 1.04
C ILE A 7 -7.52 -7.40 1.50
N ARG A 8 -7.02 -6.89 2.63
CA ARG A 8 -5.72 -7.20 3.20
C ARG A 8 -5.88 -7.77 4.61
N PRO A 9 -6.15 -9.09 4.73
CA PRO A 9 -6.46 -9.73 6.01
C PRO A 9 -5.31 -9.70 7.00
N ASP A 10 -4.07 -9.62 6.50
CA ASP A 10 -2.82 -9.52 7.25
C ASP A 10 -2.76 -8.28 8.15
N TYR A 11 -3.43 -7.19 7.76
CA TYR A 11 -3.47 -5.93 8.52
C TYR A 11 -4.89 -5.53 8.93
N ASN A 12 -5.90 -6.38 8.74
CA ASN A 12 -7.32 -6.00 8.80
C ASN A 12 -7.62 -4.70 8.03
N ALA A 13 -7.10 -4.65 6.79
CA ALA A 13 -7.04 -3.43 6.00
C ALA A 13 -7.70 -3.62 4.62
N PHE A 14 -7.87 -2.50 3.92
CA PHE A 14 -8.30 -2.47 2.53
C PHE A 14 -7.40 -1.53 1.73
N ALA A 15 -7.08 -1.94 0.51
CA ALA A 15 -6.10 -1.26 -0.33
C ALA A 15 -6.61 -1.01 -1.76
N ALA A 16 -6.20 0.11 -2.32
CA ALA A 16 -6.32 0.38 -3.75
C ALA A 16 -4.92 0.40 -4.36
N LEU A 17 -4.71 -0.41 -5.39
CA LEU A 17 -3.43 -0.55 -6.09
C LEU A 17 -3.60 0.03 -7.50
N GLY A 18 -2.94 1.16 -7.74
CA GLY A 18 -2.90 1.81 -9.03
C GLY A 18 -1.62 1.53 -9.80
N HIS A 19 -1.67 1.75 -11.10
CA HIS A 19 -0.56 1.52 -12.02
C HIS A 19 0.71 2.30 -11.61
N GLY A 20 1.87 1.64 -11.73
CA GLY A 20 3.17 2.28 -11.55
C GLY A 20 3.57 2.57 -10.10
N GLY A 21 2.94 1.91 -9.12
CA GLY A 21 3.31 2.00 -7.71
C GLY A 21 2.45 2.95 -6.87
N GLN A 22 1.28 3.33 -7.37
CA GLN A 22 0.29 4.10 -6.62
C GLN A 22 -0.42 3.18 -5.63
N ILE A 23 -0.37 3.47 -4.33
CA ILE A 23 -0.94 2.59 -3.32
C ILE A 23 -1.66 3.41 -2.26
N LEU A 24 -2.86 2.96 -1.91
CA LEU A 24 -3.64 3.47 -0.79
C LEU A 24 -3.93 2.32 0.16
N TYR A 25 -3.70 2.51 1.45
CA TYR A 25 -4.11 1.61 2.52
C TYR A 25 -4.99 2.33 3.52
N VAL A 26 -6.13 1.75 3.85
CA VAL A 26 -6.96 2.13 4.99
C VAL A 26 -6.85 1.02 6.03
N MET A 27 -6.41 1.36 7.24
CA MET A 27 -6.10 0.43 8.33
C MET A 27 -6.84 0.84 9.62
N PRO A 28 -8.12 0.42 9.79
CA PRO A 28 -8.95 0.87 10.89
C PRO A 28 -8.40 0.54 12.28
N ASP A 29 -7.83 -0.65 12.46
CA ASP A 29 -7.29 -1.10 13.75
C ASP A 29 -6.12 -0.25 14.24
N GLN A 30 -5.45 0.46 13.32
CA GLN A 30 -4.32 1.33 13.60
C GLN A 30 -4.68 2.81 13.57
N ASP A 31 -5.95 3.16 13.29
CA ASP A 31 -6.38 4.53 12.97
C ASP A 31 -5.46 5.19 11.92
N LEU A 32 -5.14 4.45 10.85
CA LEU A 32 -4.11 4.82 9.89
C LEU A 32 -4.65 4.83 8.45
N LEU A 33 -4.36 5.91 7.73
CA LEU A 33 -4.46 6.01 6.27
C LEU A 33 -3.07 6.22 5.70
N MET A 34 -2.63 5.35 4.79
CA MET A 34 -1.34 5.46 4.12
C MET A 34 -1.53 5.69 2.63
N VAL A 35 -0.87 6.71 2.10
CA VAL A 35 -0.89 7.08 0.68
C VAL A 35 0.54 7.04 0.16
N ILE A 36 0.79 6.18 -0.82
CA ILE A 36 2.06 6.10 -1.54
C ILE A 36 1.81 6.58 -2.96
N THR A 37 2.49 7.65 -3.34
CA THR A 37 2.52 8.16 -4.71
C THR A 37 3.88 7.92 -5.32
N ALA A 38 3.89 7.38 -6.53
CA ALA A 38 5.04 7.15 -7.37
C ALA A 38 4.91 7.93 -8.67
N ASN A 39 6.03 8.25 -9.31
CA ASN A 39 6.05 8.70 -10.69
C ASN A 39 6.02 7.47 -11.60
N PRO A 40 4.89 7.11 -12.22
CA PRO A 40 4.73 5.83 -12.90
C PRO A 40 5.46 5.75 -14.25
N TYR A 41 6.03 6.87 -14.73
CA TYR A 41 6.65 6.97 -16.05
C TYR A 41 8.16 7.12 -15.99
N THR A 42 8.81 6.65 -14.93
CA THR A 42 10.27 6.75 -14.85
C THR A 42 10.93 5.98 -15.98
N HIS A 43 10.47 4.78 -16.36
CA HIS A 43 10.83 4.00 -17.57
C HIS A 43 9.65 3.09 -17.98
N GLN A 44 9.43 2.84 -19.29
CA GLN A 44 8.22 2.16 -19.81
C GLN A 44 8.02 0.71 -19.31
N ASP A 45 9.08 0.04 -18.87
CA ASP A 45 9.04 -1.35 -18.40
C ASP A 45 9.26 -1.49 -16.88
N LEU A 46 9.37 -0.38 -16.14
CA LEU A 46 9.66 -0.40 -14.71
C LEU A 46 8.47 0.12 -13.89
N VAL A 47 8.08 -0.66 -12.88
CA VAL A 47 7.22 -0.15 -11.82
C VAL A 47 8.09 0.69 -10.89
N ALA A 48 7.75 1.98 -10.73
CA ALA A 48 8.55 2.88 -9.89
C ALA A 48 8.59 2.45 -8.41
N VAL A 49 7.51 1.82 -7.92
CA VAL A 49 7.45 1.16 -6.61
C VAL A 49 6.83 -0.21 -6.77
N SER A 50 7.62 -1.27 -6.56
CA SER A 50 7.10 -2.63 -6.55
C SER A 50 6.15 -2.83 -5.37
N ILE A 51 5.17 -3.74 -5.49
CA ILE A 51 4.28 -4.06 -4.38
C ILE A 51 5.08 -4.63 -3.20
N ASP A 52 6.07 -5.50 -3.45
CA ASP A 52 6.88 -6.12 -2.41
C ASP A 52 7.69 -5.10 -1.59
N ASP A 53 8.23 -4.06 -2.23
CA ASP A 53 8.95 -3.01 -1.52
C ASP A 53 8.00 -2.09 -0.75
N ALA A 54 6.83 -1.81 -1.31
CA ALA A 54 5.78 -1.09 -0.59
C ALA A 54 5.32 -1.86 0.65
N GLU A 55 5.15 -3.19 0.56
CA GLU A 55 4.77 -4.03 1.70
C GLU A 55 5.80 -3.99 2.84
N LYS A 56 7.10 -3.98 2.52
CA LYS A 56 8.15 -3.84 3.54
C LYS A 56 8.00 -2.52 4.31
N LEU A 57 7.78 -1.42 3.60
CA LEU A 57 7.56 -0.11 4.21
C LEU A 57 6.27 -0.09 5.06
N VAL A 58 5.18 -0.66 4.52
CA VAL A 58 3.91 -0.79 5.25
C VAL A 58 4.12 -1.53 6.56
N GLN A 59 4.80 -2.68 6.53
CA GLN A 59 5.09 -3.47 7.72
C GLN A 59 5.94 -2.70 8.73
N MET A 60 6.94 -1.93 8.27
CA MET A 60 7.77 -1.09 9.13
C MET A 60 6.94 -0.03 9.86
N ILE A 61 6.00 0.61 9.16
CA ILE A 61 5.11 1.64 9.75
C ILE A 61 4.12 1.00 10.72
N VAL A 62 3.47 -0.11 10.36
CA VAL A 62 2.53 -0.80 11.24
C VAL A 62 3.21 -1.29 12.52
N ASN A 63 4.45 -1.74 12.43
CA ASN A 63 5.23 -2.16 13.61
C ASN A 63 5.66 -0.99 14.50
N SER A 64 5.86 0.22 13.95
CA SER A 64 6.31 1.37 14.75
C SER A 64 5.18 2.00 15.57
N ILE A 65 3.93 1.78 15.18
CA ILE A 65 2.74 2.33 15.85
C ILE A 65 2.09 1.34 16.83
N ARG A 66 2.39 0.05 16.71
CA ARG A 66 1.97 -0.98 17.67
C ARG A 66 2.97 -1.04 18.82
N ASN A 67 2.71 -0.28 19.88
CA ASN A 67 3.39 -0.42 21.19
C ASN A 67 2.82 -1.60 21.98
#